data_AF-A0A961LXQ9-F1
#
_entry.id   AF-A0A961LXQ9-F1
#
_cell.length_a   1.000
_cell.length_b   1.000
_cell.length_c   1.000
_cell.angle_alpha   90.00
_cell.angle_beta   90.00
_cell.angle_gamma   90.00
#
_symmetry.space_group_name_H-M   'P 1'
#
loop_
_entity.id
_entity.type
_entity.pdbx_description
1 polymer ?
#
loop_
_entity_poly.entity_id
_entity_poly.type
_entity_poly.pdbx_seq_one_letter_code
_entity_poly.pdbx_strand_id
1 'polypeptide(L)'
;MDDATILTGWPEFWAEFQNALGFVRDRFVSHLFSPWGQFQIVLLVLVALLAHALARIVEPRFEAWLRSIDSTRQRLRLFAIFLRRLRLVFFVAGTSLALAGMRAATWPSRSYLIGVVASIATVWLIASLAGKLLRNRTSARIFTFIVWTILALQILGILPIAIALLDAAAVSIGDFRISALLLIKATALIAFLLWLANFTANRLEQRVQRIEDLSPSMRVLTGKLARIMLYAVALVV
;
A
#
# COMPACT_ATOMS: atom_id res chain seq x y z
N MET A 1 -17.90 -31.51 -13.74
CA MET A 1 -19.30 -31.38 -13.28
C MET A 1 -19.31 -31.76 -11.82
N ASP A 2 -19.21 -30.73 -10.97
CA ASP A 2 -19.88 -30.60 -9.67
C ASP A 2 -19.60 -29.17 -9.18
N ASP A 3 -20.24 -28.23 -9.88
CA ASP A 3 -20.21 -26.77 -9.67
C ASP A 3 -21.34 -26.32 -8.73
N ALA A 4 -21.49 -26.92 -7.54
CA ALA A 4 -22.74 -26.70 -6.77
C ALA A 4 -22.66 -26.64 -5.23
N THR A 5 -21.53 -26.32 -4.60
CA THR A 5 -21.52 -26.18 -3.11
C THR A 5 -20.66 -25.05 -2.52
N ILE A 6 -20.04 -24.17 -3.31
CA ILE A 6 -19.48 -22.94 -2.76
C ILE A 6 -20.45 -21.82 -3.10
N LEU A 7 -20.95 -21.13 -2.08
CA LEU A 7 -21.85 -19.96 -2.09
C LEU A 7 -23.30 -20.24 -1.68
N THR A 8 -23.54 -20.56 -0.40
CA THR A 8 -24.86 -20.39 0.23
C THR A 8 -24.81 -19.49 1.48
N GLY A 9 -24.47 -18.22 1.26
CA GLY A 9 -25.10 -17.10 1.97
C GLY A 9 -24.34 -16.46 3.14
N TRP A 10 -24.88 -15.31 3.58
CA TRP A 10 -24.47 -14.53 4.75
C TRP A 10 -24.15 -15.37 6.01
N PRO A 11 -24.85 -16.48 6.30
CA PRO A 11 -24.53 -17.33 7.45
C PRO A 11 -23.16 -18.04 7.35
N GLU A 12 -22.76 -18.50 6.16
CA GLU A 12 -21.46 -19.16 5.93
C GLU A 12 -20.30 -18.20 6.17
N PHE A 13 -20.44 -16.95 5.72
CA PHE A 13 -19.47 -15.89 6.00
C PHE A 13 -19.24 -15.72 7.51
N TRP A 14 -20.31 -15.67 8.30
CA TRP A 14 -20.20 -15.54 9.75
C TRP A 14 -19.57 -16.75 10.42
N ALA A 15 -19.91 -17.96 9.96
CA ALA A 15 -19.28 -19.19 10.44
C ALA A 15 -17.77 -19.19 10.15
N GLU A 16 -17.37 -18.79 8.96
CA GLU A 16 -15.96 -18.76 8.56
C GLU A 16 -15.20 -17.60 9.20
N PHE A 17 -15.86 -16.46 9.43
CA PHE A 17 -15.32 -15.38 10.25
C PHE A 17 -15.06 -15.83 11.69
N GLN A 18 -15.99 -16.56 12.31
CA GLN A 18 -15.81 -17.12 13.64
C GLN A 18 -14.67 -18.16 13.67
N ASN A 19 -14.60 -19.03 12.66
CA ASN A 19 -13.51 -19.99 12.51
C ASN A 19 -12.16 -19.31 12.32
N ALA A 20 -12.11 -18.24 11.53
CA ALA A 20 -10.92 -17.41 11.33
C ALA A 20 -10.46 -16.75 12.64
N LEU A 21 -11.40 -16.22 13.43
CA LEU A 21 -11.08 -15.67 14.75
C LEU A 21 -10.54 -16.74 15.70
N GLY A 22 -11.14 -17.92 15.72
CA GLY A 22 -10.64 -19.07 16.48
C GLY A 22 -9.25 -19.52 16.02
N PHE A 23 -9.05 -19.62 14.70
CA PHE A 23 -7.77 -19.99 14.10
C PHE A 23 -6.67 -18.97 14.43
N VAL A 24 -6.96 -17.67 14.34
CA VAL A 24 -6.01 -16.62 14.73
C VAL A 24 -5.70 -16.71 16.22
N ARG A 25 -6.71 -16.87 17.09
CA ARG A 25 -6.49 -17.04 18.53
C ARG A 25 -5.55 -18.22 18.81
N ASP A 26 -5.84 -19.38 18.25
CA ASP A 26 -5.13 -20.62 18.58
C ASP A 26 -3.73 -20.66 17.95
N ARG A 27 -3.56 -20.18 16.72
CA ARG A 27 -2.25 -20.03 16.07
C ARG A 27 -1.39 -18.97 16.73
N PHE A 28 -1.96 -17.81 17.05
CA PHE A 28 -1.18 -16.69 17.58
C PHE A 28 -0.69 -17.00 18.99
N VAL A 29 -1.56 -17.51 19.86
CA VAL A 29 -1.16 -17.90 21.23
C VAL A 29 -0.17 -19.06 21.19
N SER A 30 -0.40 -20.10 20.39
CA SER A 30 0.53 -21.23 20.29
C SER A 30 1.89 -20.84 19.71
N HIS A 31 1.94 -19.93 18.73
CA HIS A 31 3.20 -19.50 18.14
C HIS A 31 3.98 -18.56 19.06
N LEU A 32 3.31 -17.64 19.77
CA LEU A 32 3.97 -16.71 20.70
C LEU A 32 4.75 -17.41 21.82
N PHE A 33 4.18 -18.49 22.38
CA PHE A 33 4.80 -19.24 23.47
C PHE A 33 5.65 -20.44 22.99
N SER A 34 5.74 -20.67 21.68
CA SER A 34 6.64 -21.69 21.14
C SER A 34 8.10 -21.21 21.19
N PRO A 35 9.08 -22.12 21.37
CA PRO A 35 10.51 -21.78 21.29
C PRO A 35 10.87 -21.04 20.00
N TRP A 36 10.20 -21.40 18.90
CA TRP A 36 10.42 -20.77 17.60
C TRP A 36 9.84 -19.35 17.51
N GLY A 37 8.71 -19.07 18.15
CA GLY A 37 8.12 -17.73 18.21
C GLY A 37 9.02 -16.75 18.97
N GLN A 38 9.70 -17.21 20.01
CA GLN A 38 10.67 -16.39 20.74
C GLN A 38 11.84 -15.97 19.84
N PHE A 39 12.38 -16.89 19.02
CA PHE A 39 13.39 -16.55 18.01
C PHE A 39 12.87 -15.52 17.01
N GLN A 40 11.61 -15.60 16.57
CA GLN A 40 11.02 -14.60 15.68
C GLN A 40 10.91 -13.22 16.35
N ILE A 41 10.54 -13.17 17.62
CA ILE A 41 10.47 -11.90 18.38
C ILE A 41 11.87 -11.29 18.49
N VAL A 42 12.88 -12.10 18.86
CA VAL A 42 14.27 -11.63 18.91
C VAL A 42 14.73 -11.14 17.54
N LEU A 43 14.44 -11.88 16.47
CA LEU A 43 14.79 -11.47 15.10
C LEU A 43 14.09 -10.16 14.72
N LEU A 44 12.81 -9.98 15.06
CA LEU A 44 12.08 -8.73 14.83
C LEU A 44 12.69 -7.56 15.59
N VAL A 45 13.11 -7.78 16.85
CA VAL A 45 13.81 -6.77 17.65
C VAL A 45 15.16 -6.43 17.01
N LEU A 46 15.92 -7.43 16.56
CA LEU A 46 17.19 -7.22 15.85
C LEU A 46 16.99 -6.43 14.56
N VAL A 47 15.99 -6.79 13.75
CA VAL A 47 15.64 -6.04 12.53
C VAL A 47 15.21 -4.61 12.86
N ALA A 48 14.43 -4.41 13.94
CA ALA A 48 14.02 -3.09 14.39
C ALA A 48 15.21 -2.23 14.87
N LEU A 49 16.15 -2.83 15.60
CA LEU A 49 17.37 -2.19 16.06
C LEU A 49 18.29 -1.84 14.90
N LEU A 50 18.50 -2.77 13.96
CA LEU A 50 19.27 -2.54 12.74
C LEU A 50 18.64 -1.44 11.88
N ALA A 51 17.32 -1.50 11.64
CA ALA A 51 16.61 -0.45 10.91
C ALA A 51 16.70 0.91 11.61
N HIS A 52 16.67 0.93 12.95
CA HIS A 52 16.85 2.16 13.72
C HIS A 52 18.28 2.71 13.63
N ALA A 53 19.29 1.85 13.73
CA ALA A 53 20.70 2.22 13.60
C ALA A 53 21.00 2.75 12.19
N LEU A 54 20.58 2.04 11.14
CA LEU A 54 20.69 2.49 9.76
C LEU A 54 20.00 3.83 9.55
N ALA A 55 18.77 4.00 10.05
CA ALA A 55 18.06 5.27 9.94
C ALA A 55 18.84 6.41 10.60
N ARG A 56 19.40 6.21 11.80
CA ARG A 56 20.21 7.22 12.49
C ARG A 56 21.52 7.55 11.81
N ILE A 57 22.10 6.65 11.03
CA ILE A 57 23.34 6.89 10.28
C ILE A 57 23.05 7.61 8.96
N VAL A 58 21.95 7.23 8.30
CA VAL A 58 21.56 7.74 6.98
C VAL A 58 20.89 9.12 7.08
N GLU A 59 20.06 9.36 8.11
CA GLU A 59 19.34 10.62 8.35
C GLU A 59 20.26 11.85 8.38
N PRO A 60 21.34 11.90 9.20
CA PRO A 60 22.21 13.07 9.26
C PRO A 60 23.05 13.26 8.00
N ARG A 61 23.44 12.18 7.30
CA ARG A 61 24.18 12.26 6.03
C ARG A 61 23.32 12.84 4.91
N PHE A 62 22.07 12.39 4.82
CA PHE A 62 21.12 12.96 3.87
C PHE A 62 20.80 14.42 4.23
N GLU A 63 20.65 14.76 5.51
CA GLU A 63 20.40 16.14 5.93
C GLU A 63 21.58 17.06 5.60
N ALA A 64 22.82 16.61 5.82
CA ALA A 64 24.03 17.35 5.46
C ALA A 64 24.14 17.56 3.94
N TRP A 65 23.88 16.51 3.14
CA TRP A 65 23.84 16.61 1.69
C TRP A 65 22.74 17.57 1.21
N LEU A 66 21.55 17.52 1.81
CA LEU A 66 20.45 18.42 1.49
C LEU A 66 20.71 19.88 1.87
N ARG A 67 21.48 20.14 2.94
CA ARG A 67 21.93 21.49 3.31
C ARG A 67 22.99 22.04 2.34
N SER A 68 23.77 21.16 1.69
CA SER A 68 24.75 21.55 0.67
C SER A 68 24.10 21.99 -0.65
N ILE A 69 22.86 21.57 -0.90
CA ILE A 69 22.05 22.02 -2.02
C ILE A 69 21.20 23.18 -1.51
N ASP A 70 21.56 24.42 -1.84
CA ASP A 70 20.91 25.65 -1.37
C ASP A 70 19.39 25.64 -1.68
N SER A 71 18.61 25.17 -0.71
CA SER A 71 17.23 24.75 -0.89
C SER A 71 16.38 25.42 0.17
N THR A 72 15.46 26.27 -0.29
CA THR A 72 14.56 27.12 0.50
C THR A 72 14.07 26.44 1.79
N ARG A 73 14.12 27.11 2.95
CA ARG A 73 13.79 26.57 4.31
C ARG A 73 12.55 25.65 4.40
N GLN A 74 11.54 25.85 3.55
CA GLN A 74 10.36 24.99 3.46
C GLN A 74 10.64 23.58 2.91
N ARG A 75 11.55 23.43 1.94
CA ARG A 75 11.94 22.12 1.37
C ARG A 75 12.71 21.29 2.40
N LEU A 76 13.60 21.90 3.18
CA LEU A 76 14.31 21.23 4.27
C LEU A 76 13.36 20.68 5.35
N ARG A 77 12.29 21.39 5.71
CA ARG A 77 11.24 20.87 6.62
C ARG A 77 10.47 19.68 6.02
N LEU A 78 10.09 19.74 4.74
CA LEU A 78 9.40 18.63 4.07
C LEU A 78 10.27 17.38 3.96
N PHE A 79 11.57 17.57 3.71
CA PHE A 79 12.57 16.49 3.68
C PHE A 79 12.86 15.93 5.07
N ALA A 80 12.95 16.74 6.13
CA ALA A 80 13.11 16.25 7.50
C ALA A 80 11.92 15.35 7.95
N ILE A 81 10.69 15.67 7.53
CA ILE A 81 9.52 14.81 7.78
C ILE A 81 9.61 13.49 6.98
N PHE A 82 10.25 13.50 5.81
CA PHE A 82 10.51 12.29 5.02
C PHE A 82 11.63 11.45 5.64
N LEU A 83 12.68 12.08 6.15
CA LEU A 83 13.79 11.45 6.86
C LEU A 83 13.33 10.77 8.15
N ARG A 84 12.41 11.36 8.92
CA ARG A 84 11.77 10.67 10.06
C ARG A 84 11.04 9.38 9.69
N ARG A 85 10.68 9.20 8.42
CA ARG A 85 10.03 7.98 7.90
C ARG A 85 11.01 6.99 7.29
N LEU A 86 12.28 7.35 7.11
CA LEU A 86 13.31 6.39 6.71
C LEU A 86 13.37 5.22 7.69
N ARG A 87 13.18 5.45 9.00
CA ARG A 87 13.10 4.37 9.99
C ARG A 87 12.04 3.33 9.62
N LEU A 88 10.88 3.75 9.14
CA LEU A 88 9.81 2.85 8.72
C LEU A 88 10.09 2.21 7.38
N VAL A 89 10.68 2.93 6.43
CA VAL A 89 11.10 2.37 5.14
C VAL A 89 12.15 1.27 5.36
N PHE A 90 13.18 1.54 6.16
CA PHE A 90 14.20 0.55 6.51
C PHE A 90 13.62 -0.60 7.33
N PHE A 91 12.65 -0.35 8.21
CA PHE A 91 11.96 -1.40 8.96
C PHE A 91 11.14 -2.31 8.04
N VAL A 92 10.34 -1.74 7.13
CA VAL A 92 9.59 -2.49 6.12
C VAL A 92 10.54 -3.28 5.22
N ALA A 93 11.59 -2.65 4.70
CA ALA A 93 12.58 -3.33 3.87
C ALA A 93 13.29 -4.46 4.62
N GLY A 94 13.74 -4.21 5.86
CA GLY A 94 14.42 -5.19 6.70
C GLY A 94 13.52 -6.38 7.07
N THR A 95 12.28 -6.11 7.48
CA THR A 95 11.30 -7.18 7.78
C THR A 95 10.90 -7.97 6.53
N SER A 96 10.80 -7.32 5.38
CA SER A 96 10.51 -7.99 4.10
C SER A 96 11.67 -8.86 3.62
N LEU A 97 12.91 -8.38 3.75
CA LEU A 97 14.11 -9.17 3.45
C LEU A 97 14.26 -10.34 4.42
N ALA A 98 14.04 -10.14 5.72
CA ALA A 98 14.03 -11.20 6.71
C ALA A 98 12.95 -12.25 6.39
N LEU A 99 11.76 -11.81 6.00
CA LEU A 99 10.67 -12.70 5.58
C LEU A 99 11.04 -13.51 4.34
N ALA A 100 11.61 -12.86 3.31
CA ALA A 100 12.04 -13.51 2.08
C ALA A 100 13.16 -14.52 2.36
N GLY A 101 14.15 -14.13 3.16
CA GLY A 101 15.24 -15.01 3.60
C GLY A 101 14.74 -16.21 4.40
N MET A 102 13.82 -16.00 5.34
CA MET A 102 13.22 -17.10 6.10
C MET A 102 12.35 -18.03 5.24
N ARG A 103 11.63 -17.51 4.25
CA ARG A 103 10.86 -18.33 3.30
C ARG A 103 11.76 -19.11 2.35
N ALA A 104 12.93 -18.57 2.01
CA ALA A 104 13.91 -19.26 1.18
C ALA A 104 14.69 -20.34 1.95
N ALA A 105 14.97 -20.11 3.24
CA ALA A 105 15.75 -21.02 4.08
C ALA A 105 14.94 -21.97 4.97
N THR A 106 13.65 -21.71 5.20
CA THR A 106 12.82 -22.41 6.21
C THR A 106 11.37 -22.61 5.76
N TRP A 107 10.65 -23.50 6.46
CA TRP A 107 9.25 -23.83 6.20
C TRP A 107 8.29 -22.63 6.42
N PRO A 108 7.24 -22.45 5.59
CA PRO A 108 6.33 -21.30 5.65
C PRO A 108 5.65 -21.08 7.01
N SER A 109 5.32 -22.17 7.73
CA SER A 109 4.71 -22.12 9.06
C SER A 109 5.56 -21.36 10.09
N ARG A 110 6.88 -21.38 9.90
CA ARG A 110 7.88 -20.76 10.75
C ARG A 110 8.15 -19.28 10.43
N SER A 111 7.34 -18.64 9.60
CA SER A 111 7.49 -17.23 9.22
C SER A 111 6.27 -16.35 9.53
N TYR A 112 5.25 -16.89 10.21
CA TYR A 112 3.95 -16.23 10.38
C TYR A 112 4.03 -14.86 11.08
N LEU A 113 4.65 -14.75 12.28
CA LEU A 113 4.70 -13.48 13.02
C LEU A 113 5.44 -12.38 12.24
N ILE A 114 6.56 -12.73 11.61
CA ILE A 114 7.33 -11.79 10.78
C ILE A 114 6.51 -11.36 9.56
N GLY A 115 5.77 -12.29 8.95
CA GLY A 115 4.83 -11.99 7.87
C GLY A 115 3.75 -10.99 8.29
N VAL A 116 3.12 -11.20 9.45
CA VAL A 116 2.11 -10.29 10.00
C VAL A 116 2.70 -8.91 10.26
N VAL A 117 3.85 -8.84 10.94
CA VAL A 117 4.53 -7.57 11.24
C VAL A 117 4.97 -6.85 9.96
N ALA A 118 5.52 -7.56 8.99
CA ALA A 118 5.92 -7.00 7.70
C ALA A 118 4.71 -6.43 6.94
N SER A 119 3.57 -7.14 6.92
CA SER A 119 2.33 -6.66 6.31
C SER A 119 1.78 -5.42 7.01
N ILE A 120 1.73 -5.42 8.35
CA ILE A 120 1.30 -4.24 9.13
C ILE A 120 2.22 -3.04 8.86
N ALA A 121 3.53 -3.25 8.90
CA ALA A 121 4.50 -2.19 8.65
C ALA A 121 4.36 -1.62 7.23
N THR A 122 4.14 -2.50 6.24
CA THR A 122 3.92 -2.12 4.84
C THR A 122 2.67 -1.28 4.69
N VAL A 123 1.55 -1.71 5.27
CA VAL A 123 0.30 -0.94 5.26
C VAL A 123 0.45 0.40 5.97
N TRP A 124 1.13 0.42 7.11
CA TRP A 124 1.41 1.67 7.81
C TRP A 124 2.22 2.62 6.93
N LEU A 125 3.25 2.12 6.24
CA LEU A 125 4.05 2.90 5.30
C LEU A 125 3.18 3.45 4.16
N ILE A 126 2.39 2.60 3.49
CA ILE A 126 1.52 2.97 2.37
C ILE A 126 0.49 4.02 2.84
N ALA A 127 -0.22 3.79 3.94
CA ALA A 127 -1.19 4.73 4.52
C ALA A 127 -0.54 6.08 4.86
N SER A 128 0.67 6.03 5.41
CA SER A 128 1.42 7.24 5.72
C SER A 128 1.76 8.03 4.45
N LEU A 129 2.12 7.36 3.35
CA LEU A 129 2.46 7.99 2.07
C LEU A 129 1.22 8.56 1.37
N ALA A 130 0.10 7.86 1.47
CA ALA A 130 -1.18 8.28 0.89
C ALA A 130 -1.58 9.69 1.34
N GLY A 131 -1.36 10.04 2.61
CA GLY A 131 -1.67 11.37 3.14
C GLY A 131 -0.87 12.53 2.51
N LYS A 132 0.28 12.26 1.88
CA LYS A 132 1.06 13.27 1.14
C LYS A 132 0.77 13.25 -0.36
N LEU A 133 0.48 12.05 -0.87
CA LEU A 133 0.30 11.80 -2.29
C LEU A 133 -1.10 12.22 -2.77
N LEU A 134 -2.09 12.06 -1.90
CA LEU A 134 -3.46 12.47 -2.13
C LEU A 134 -3.66 13.90 -1.63
N ARG A 135 -4.00 14.79 -2.55
CA ARG A 135 -4.21 16.23 -2.27
C ARG A 135 -5.40 16.47 -1.33
N ASN A 136 -6.38 15.58 -1.31
CA ASN A 136 -7.56 15.66 -0.45
C ASN A 136 -7.43 14.74 0.78
N ARG A 137 -7.64 15.32 1.98
CA ARG A 137 -7.63 14.60 3.26
C ARG A 137 -8.70 13.50 3.32
N THR A 138 -9.85 13.71 2.70
CA THR A 138 -10.94 12.71 2.68
C THR A 138 -10.53 11.48 1.88
N SER A 139 -9.98 11.66 0.68
CA SER A 139 -9.47 10.56 -0.15
C SER A 139 -8.36 9.79 0.56
N ALA A 140 -7.47 10.48 1.28
CA ALA A 140 -6.42 9.84 2.08
C ALA A 140 -6.98 9.00 3.23
N ARG A 141 -8.04 9.46 3.90
CA ARG A 141 -8.72 8.67 4.95
C ARG A 141 -9.40 7.44 4.38
N ILE A 142 -10.15 7.59 3.29
CA ILE A 142 -10.83 6.47 2.61
C ILE A 142 -9.80 5.42 2.18
N PHE A 143 -8.73 5.86 1.51
CA PHE A 143 -7.66 4.97 1.09
C PHE A 143 -7.01 4.26 2.29
N THR A 144 -6.70 4.99 3.36
CA THR A 144 -6.14 4.41 4.59
C THR A 144 -7.08 3.35 5.17
N PHE A 145 -8.37 3.66 5.28
CA PHE A 145 -9.38 2.72 5.75
C PHE A 145 -9.42 1.45 4.89
N ILE A 146 -9.44 1.59 3.55
CA ILE A 146 -9.44 0.46 2.62
C ILE A 146 -8.21 -0.44 2.83
N VAL A 147 -7.01 0.13 2.89
CA VAL A 147 -5.77 -0.65 3.05
C VAL A 147 -5.76 -1.38 4.40
N TRP A 148 -6.22 -0.75 5.48
CA TRP A 148 -6.35 -1.41 6.78
C TRP A 148 -7.39 -2.52 6.78
N THR A 149 -8.54 -2.32 6.13
CA THR A 149 -9.58 -3.35 5.99
C THR A 149 -9.04 -4.56 5.23
N ILE A 150 -8.35 -4.34 4.10
CA ILE A 150 -7.73 -5.43 3.33
C ILE A 150 -6.72 -6.19 4.18
N LEU A 151 -5.86 -5.48 4.93
CA LEU A 151 -4.90 -6.12 5.82
C LEU A 151 -5.57 -6.94 6.92
N ALA A 152 -6.64 -6.42 7.53
CA ALA A 152 -7.39 -7.15 8.54
C ALA A 152 -7.96 -8.45 7.96
N LEU A 153 -8.61 -8.38 6.79
CA LEU A 153 -9.11 -9.57 6.10
C LEU A 153 -7.99 -10.55 5.73
N GLN A 154 -6.82 -10.05 5.34
CA GLN A 154 -5.66 -10.86 5.02
C GLN A 154 -5.09 -11.58 6.24
N ILE A 155 -4.95 -10.89 7.37
CA ILE A 155 -4.44 -11.48 8.63
C ILE A 155 -5.43 -12.50 9.18
N LEU A 156 -6.73 -12.23 9.07
CA LEU A 156 -7.81 -13.15 9.42
C LEU A 156 -7.90 -14.35 8.46
N GLY A 157 -7.28 -14.29 7.28
CA GLY A 157 -7.32 -15.36 6.29
C GLY A 157 -8.63 -15.47 5.49
N ILE A 158 -9.57 -14.55 5.70
CA ILE A 158 -10.90 -14.53 5.05
C ILE A 158 -10.96 -13.63 3.81
N LEU A 159 -9.84 -13.00 3.44
CA LEU A 159 -9.76 -12.18 2.24
C LEU A 159 -10.23 -12.91 0.97
N PRO A 160 -9.87 -14.18 0.71
CA PRO A 160 -10.35 -14.90 -0.47
C PRO A 160 -11.87 -15.05 -0.50
N ILE A 161 -12.49 -15.31 0.65
CA ILE A 161 -13.95 -15.45 0.79
C ILE A 161 -14.64 -14.10 0.56
N ALA A 162 -14.10 -13.02 1.14
CA ALA A 162 -14.63 -11.68 0.91
C ALA A 162 -14.58 -11.29 -0.58
N ILE A 163 -13.52 -11.67 -1.29
CA ILE A 163 -13.40 -11.46 -2.74
C ILE A 163 -14.46 -12.29 -3.49
N ALA A 164 -14.64 -13.57 -3.12
CA ALA A 164 -15.63 -14.45 -3.74
C ALA A 164 -17.06 -13.93 -3.53
N LEU A 165 -17.40 -13.42 -2.34
CA LEU A 165 -18.70 -12.82 -2.05
C LEU A 165 -18.97 -11.57 -2.90
N LEU A 166 -17.96 -10.70 -3.05
CA LEU A 166 -18.08 -9.52 -3.92
C LEU A 166 -18.22 -9.92 -5.39
N ASP A 167 -17.61 -11.03 -5.82
CA ASP A 167 -17.75 -11.51 -7.18
C ASP A 167 -19.10 -12.22 -7.43
N ALA A 168 -19.61 -12.91 -6.41
CA ALA A 168 -20.92 -13.56 -6.42
C ALA A 168 -22.07 -12.56 -6.44
N ALA A 169 -21.89 -11.39 -5.81
CA ALA A 169 -22.82 -10.25 -5.89
C ALA A 169 -22.77 -9.62 -7.28
N ALA A 170 -23.30 -10.32 -8.28
CA ALA A 170 -23.29 -9.92 -9.67
C ALA A 170 -24.69 -9.85 -10.26
N VAL A 171 -24.89 -8.89 -11.16
CA VAL A 171 -26.07 -8.80 -12.01
C VAL A 171 -25.66 -9.23 -13.42
N SER A 172 -26.35 -10.22 -13.97
CA SER A 172 -26.16 -10.71 -15.33
C SER A 172 -27.29 -10.23 -16.23
N ILE A 173 -26.94 -9.60 -17.37
CA ILE A 173 -27.87 -9.17 -18.41
C ILE A 173 -27.39 -9.80 -19.73
N GLY A 174 -28.05 -10.88 -20.16
CA GLY A 174 -27.56 -11.70 -21.28
C GLY A 174 -26.16 -12.25 -20.97
N ASP A 175 -25.20 -11.93 -21.83
CA ASP A 175 -23.79 -12.33 -21.65
C ASP A 175 -22.97 -11.35 -20.78
N PHE A 176 -23.53 -10.18 -20.44
CA PHE A 176 -22.84 -9.20 -19.62
C PHE A 176 -23.04 -9.48 -18.13
N ARG A 177 -21.96 -9.86 -17.44
CA ARG A 177 -21.93 -10.03 -15.98
C ARG A 177 -21.18 -8.89 -15.31
N ILE A 178 -21.87 -8.11 -14.49
CA ILE A 178 -21.28 -7.02 -13.70
C ILE A 178 -21.33 -7.42 -12.23
N SER A 179 -20.18 -7.78 -11.66
CA SER A 179 -20.04 -8.06 -10.22
C SER A 179 -19.72 -6.80 -9.41
N ALA A 180 -20.08 -6.80 -8.13
CA ALA A 180 -19.67 -5.74 -7.20
C ALA A 180 -18.14 -5.66 -7.11
N LEU A 181 -17.45 -6.80 -7.19
CA LEU A 181 -15.99 -6.85 -7.28
C LEU A 181 -15.47 -6.12 -8.52
N LEU A 182 -16.09 -6.33 -9.68
CA LEU A 182 -15.73 -5.64 -10.92
C LEU A 182 -15.91 -4.13 -10.79
N LEU A 183 -17.05 -3.67 -10.25
CA LEU A 183 -17.33 -2.25 -10.04
C LEU A 183 -16.30 -1.59 -9.12
N ILE A 184 -15.95 -2.25 -8.01
CA ILE A 184 -14.93 -1.76 -7.08
C ILE A 184 -13.57 -1.67 -7.77
N LYS A 185 -13.15 -2.73 -8.48
CA LYS A 185 -11.87 -2.77 -9.21
C LYS A 185 -11.80 -1.68 -10.28
N ALA A 186 -12.84 -1.54 -11.10
CA ALA A 186 -12.93 -0.54 -12.16
C ALA A 186 -12.88 0.89 -11.58
N THR A 187 -13.68 1.18 -10.55
CA THR A 187 -13.70 2.50 -9.91
C THR A 187 -12.34 2.82 -9.28
N ALA A 188 -11.71 1.85 -8.62
CA ALA A 188 -10.38 2.03 -8.03
C ALA A 188 -9.31 2.27 -9.10
N LEU A 189 -9.36 1.54 -10.23
CA LEU A 189 -8.44 1.71 -11.34
C LEU A 189 -8.58 3.09 -11.99
N ILE A 190 -9.81 3.51 -12.31
CA ILE A 190 -10.09 4.84 -12.87
C ILE A 190 -9.63 5.94 -11.91
N ALA A 191 -9.96 5.83 -10.62
CA ALA A 191 -9.52 6.80 -9.62
C ALA A 191 -7.98 6.88 -9.55
N PHE A 192 -7.29 5.75 -9.65
CA PHE A 192 -5.83 5.69 -9.67
C PHE A 192 -5.24 6.31 -10.94
N LEU A 193 -5.77 5.98 -12.13
CA LEU A 193 -5.33 6.52 -13.41
C LEU A 193 -5.53 8.04 -13.49
N LEU A 194 -6.68 8.54 -13.06
CA LEU A 194 -6.96 9.98 -13.01
C LEU A 194 -6.03 10.71 -12.01
N TRP A 195 -5.77 10.08 -10.85
CA TRP A 195 -4.81 10.62 -9.89
C TRP A 195 -3.40 10.68 -10.49
N LEU A 196 -2.97 9.63 -11.19
CA LEU A 196 -1.67 9.53 -11.84
C LEU A 196 -1.52 10.52 -13.00
N ALA A 197 -2.57 10.69 -13.82
CA ALA A 197 -2.63 11.68 -14.89
C ALA A 197 -2.50 13.09 -14.34
N ASN A 198 -3.24 13.43 -13.28
CA ASN A 198 -3.15 14.74 -12.63
C ASN A 198 -1.75 14.98 -12.05
N PHE A 199 -1.17 14.00 -11.36
CA PHE A 199 0.18 14.10 -10.79
C PHE A 199 1.24 14.34 -11.86
N THR A 200 1.15 13.61 -12.98
CA THR A 200 2.07 13.73 -14.11
C THR A 200 1.88 15.05 -14.85
N ALA A 201 0.63 15.46 -15.09
CA ALA A 201 0.29 16.73 -15.74
C ALA A 201 0.84 17.93 -14.97
N ASN A 202 0.65 17.97 -13.64
CA ASN A 202 1.18 19.06 -12.81
C ASN A 202 2.72 19.15 -12.89
N ARG A 203 3.42 18.02 -12.97
CA ARG A 203 4.89 18.01 -13.13
C ARG A 203 5.33 18.45 -14.52
N LEU A 204 4.60 18.03 -15.54
CA LEU A 204 4.90 18.39 -16.92
C LEU A 204 4.64 19.88 -17.15
N GLU A 205 3.52 20.42 -16.66
CA GLU A 205 3.24 21.86 -16.67
C GLU A 205 4.36 22.67 -16.01
N GLN A 206 4.84 22.24 -14.82
CA GLN A 206 5.95 22.89 -14.13
C GLN A 206 7.28 22.83 -14.91
N ARG A 207 7.53 21.74 -15.64
CA ARG A 207 8.72 21.63 -16.51
C ARG A 207 8.59 22.53 -17.73
N VAL A 208 7.44 22.53 -18.40
CA VAL A 208 7.16 23.36 -19.59
C VAL A 208 7.27 24.85 -19.25
N GLN A 209 6.82 25.27 -18.07
CA GLN A 209 6.94 26.66 -17.61
C GLN A 209 8.40 27.14 -17.45
N ARG A 210 9.36 26.22 -17.25
CA ARG A 210 10.79 26.54 -17.08
C ARG A 210 11.58 26.60 -18.39
N ILE A 211 10.98 26.27 -19.53
CA ILE A 211 11.68 26.29 -20.83
C ILE A 211 11.74 27.74 -21.31
N GLU A 212 12.92 28.37 -21.27
CA GLU A 212 13.11 29.78 -21.60
C GLU A 212 12.83 30.08 -23.09
N ASP A 213 13.09 29.13 -23.97
CA ASP A 213 12.94 29.26 -25.43
C ASP A 213 11.49 29.33 -25.94
N LEU A 214 10.50 29.06 -25.08
CA LEU A 214 9.09 29.14 -25.44
C LEU A 214 8.49 30.49 -25.04
N SER A 215 7.69 31.10 -25.92
CA SER A 215 6.93 32.30 -25.56
C SER A 215 5.92 31.99 -24.43
N PRO A 216 5.56 33.00 -23.60
CA PRO A 216 4.68 32.78 -22.44
C PRO A 216 3.34 32.11 -22.79
N SER A 217 2.76 32.44 -23.96
CA SER A 217 1.51 31.84 -24.44
C SER A 217 1.68 30.37 -24.84
N MET A 218 2.79 30.02 -25.50
CA MET A 218 3.09 28.64 -25.92
C MET A 218 3.30 27.72 -24.72
N ARG A 219 3.96 28.19 -23.66
CA ARG A 219 4.15 27.40 -22.41
C ARG A 219 2.81 26.99 -21.79
N VAL A 220 1.85 27.92 -21.73
CA VAL A 220 0.53 27.65 -21.17
C VAL A 220 -0.28 26.71 -22.08
N LEU A 221 -0.21 26.91 -23.39
CA LEU A 221 -0.95 26.09 -24.36
C LEU A 221 -0.45 24.64 -24.35
N THR A 222 0.86 24.43 -24.48
CA THR A 222 1.46 23.09 -24.46
C THR A 222 1.21 22.37 -23.14
N GLY A 223 1.29 23.09 -22.00
CA GLY A 223 0.94 22.53 -20.70
C GLY A 223 -0.51 22.05 -20.64
N LYS A 224 -1.47 22.87 -21.08
CA LYS A 224 -2.89 22.50 -21.12
C LYS A 224 -3.18 21.35 -22.09
N LEU A 225 -2.57 21.34 -23.27
CA LEU A 225 -2.73 20.27 -24.25
C LEU A 225 -2.19 18.94 -23.71
N ALA A 226 -0.99 18.94 -23.13
CA ALA A 226 -0.40 17.74 -22.54
C ALA A 226 -1.25 17.21 -21.38
N ARG A 227 -1.84 18.11 -20.58
CA ARG A 227 -2.79 17.73 -19.54
C ARG A 227 -4.02 17.04 -20.11
N ILE A 228 -4.69 17.64 -21.10
CA ILE A 228 -5.88 17.05 -21.74
C ILE A 228 -5.55 15.66 -22.31
N MET A 229 -4.40 15.51 -22.99
CA MET A 229 -3.95 14.22 -23.52
C MET A 229 -3.76 13.16 -22.42
N LEU A 230 -3.14 13.52 -21.30
CA LEU A 230 -2.96 12.60 -20.17
C LEU A 230 -4.29 12.16 -19.56
N TYR A 231 -5.28 13.06 -19.45
CA TYR A 231 -6.62 12.70 -18.97
C TYR A 231 -7.37 11.82 -19.97
N ALA A 232 -7.24 12.09 -21.28
CA ALA A 232 -7.86 11.26 -22.32
C ALA A 232 -7.31 9.83 -22.29
N VAL A 233 -5.98 9.66 -22.21
CA VAL A 233 -5.35 8.34 -22.08
C VAL A 233 -5.83 7.62 -20.81
N ALA A 234 -5.89 8.32 -19.68
CA ALA A 234 -6.36 7.73 -18.42
C ALA A 234 -7.83 7.29 -18.42
N LEU A 235 -8.66 7.83 -19.32
CA LEU A 235 -10.07 7.46 -19.45
C LEU A 235 -10.31 6.30 -20.42
N VAL A 236 -9.44 6.16 -21.43
CA VAL A 236 -9.57 5.14 -22.49
C VAL A 236 -9.02 3.78 -22.05
N VAL A 237 -8.03 3.76 -21.16
CA VAL A 237 -7.43 2.53 -20.58
C VAL A 237 -8.34 1.94 -19.51
#